data_AF-F6HSI8-F1
#
_entry.id   AF-F6HSI8-F1
#
_cell.length_a   1.000
_cell.length_b   1.000
_cell.length_c   1.000
_cell.angle_alpha   90.00
_cell.angle_beta   90.00
_cell.angle_gamma   90.00
#
_symmetry.space_group_name_H-M   'P 1'
#
loop_
_entity.id
_entity.type
_entity.pdbx_description
1 polymer ?
#
loop_
_entity_poly.entity_id
_entity_poly.type
_entity_poly.pdbx_seq_one_letter_code
_entity_poly.pdbx_strand_id
1 'polypeptide(L)'
;MKWYRIASQRINSAWWDAVLAPLKELEAGAVGDHVTCPGKLGVEVLKENVKKVRAESSDRNAFVATRDSLEDMELETRALTEPLPTNQQAYKNHQLYAMERWLTKYQILHPKGPVLGFCSGHPVYPRTCVQTLKTKQRWLREGLQVKADEHPTKVLKCSSKLSKVQALEAVDYGDADPGGTIALYGRWQMEPLCLPCAVNGIVPKNEWGQVDVWSEKCLPPGTVHLRVPRVVPIAKKLEIDFAPAMVGFEFRNGRSIPVFDGIVVCAEFKDTILEVYADEEERRQAEEKRGIEAHAVSRWYQLLSSIVIRQRLNNSYGNGLLSDTSNGIKKVNNRSSWQVEGRDNDRQFLECQQGYVEDTNLDPPSMVFREDHEHVFIAEEGFDEENLVRTKRCGCGFSIQVEEL
;
A
#
# COMPACT_ATOMS: atom_id res chain seq x y z
N MET A 1 27.42 -39.64 26.88
CA MET A 1 28.50 -39.06 26.06
C MET A 1 28.78 -37.64 26.55
N LYS A 2 30.04 -37.30 26.85
CA LYS A 2 30.40 -35.99 27.40
C LYS A 2 30.52 -34.95 26.27
N TRP A 3 29.70 -33.89 26.30
CA TRP A 3 29.49 -32.95 25.19
C TRP A 3 30.71 -32.10 24.81
N TYR A 4 31.64 -31.87 25.74
CA TYR A 4 32.84 -31.05 25.50
C TYR A 4 33.87 -31.67 24.54
N ARG A 5 33.75 -32.97 24.19
CA ARG A 5 34.70 -33.63 23.28
C ARG A 5 34.37 -33.48 21.80
N ILE A 6 33.17 -33.00 21.43
CA ILE A 6 32.73 -32.90 20.02
C ILE A 6 33.07 -31.53 19.42
N ALA A 7 33.38 -30.53 20.24
CA ALA A 7 33.53 -29.14 19.83
C ALA A 7 34.89 -28.81 19.17
N SER A 8 35.96 -29.55 19.47
CA SER A 8 37.33 -29.15 19.13
C SER A 8 37.67 -29.19 17.64
N GLN A 9 36.86 -29.86 16.81
CA GLN A 9 37.11 -29.99 15.37
C GLN A 9 36.21 -29.10 14.50
N ARG A 10 35.29 -28.32 15.10
CA ARG A 10 34.20 -27.64 14.35
C ARG A 10 34.34 -26.13 14.26
N ILE A 11 35.24 -25.52 15.05
CA ILE A 11 35.38 -24.06 15.13
C ILE A 11 36.86 -23.75 15.03
N ASN A 12 37.24 -22.76 14.20
CA ASN A 12 38.60 -22.24 14.19
C ASN A 12 38.91 -21.74 15.61
N SER A 13 39.80 -22.44 16.32
CA SER A 13 40.10 -22.16 17.72
C SER A 13 40.59 -20.73 17.92
N ALA A 14 41.35 -20.20 16.96
CA ALA A 14 41.85 -18.83 17.02
C ALA A 14 40.72 -17.79 16.93
N TRP A 15 39.67 -18.05 16.12
CA TRP A 15 38.50 -17.18 16.07
C TRP A 15 37.67 -17.28 17.35
N TRP A 16 37.47 -18.49 17.87
CA TRP A 16 36.69 -18.73 19.09
C TRP A 16 37.35 -18.11 20.33
N ASP A 17 38.67 -18.26 20.46
CA ASP A 17 39.43 -17.68 21.57
C ASP A 17 39.47 -16.16 21.50
N ALA A 18 39.53 -15.56 20.30
CA ALA A 18 39.47 -14.11 20.13
C ALA A 18 38.07 -13.53 20.48
N VAL A 19 37.00 -14.23 20.13
CA VAL A 19 35.62 -13.82 20.45
C VAL A 19 35.32 -13.93 21.95
N LEU A 20 35.88 -14.93 22.63
CA LEU A 20 35.65 -15.14 24.07
C LEU A 20 36.65 -14.42 24.98
N ALA A 21 37.76 -13.88 24.45
CA ALA A 21 38.77 -13.19 25.25
C ALA A 21 38.21 -12.01 26.08
N PRO A 22 37.37 -11.11 25.52
CA PRO A 22 36.78 -10.02 26.31
C PRO A 22 35.87 -10.54 27.44
N LEU A 23 35.18 -11.66 27.21
CA LEU A 23 34.26 -12.25 28.18
C LEU A 23 35.02 -12.94 29.33
N LYS A 24 36.13 -13.62 29.02
CA LYS A 24 37.01 -14.24 30.02
C LYS A 24 37.71 -13.20 30.90
N GLU A 25 38.08 -12.05 30.35
CA GLU A 25 38.63 -10.93 31.14
C GLU A 25 37.62 -10.35 32.12
N LEU A 26 36.33 -10.28 31.72
CA LEU A 26 35.24 -9.85 32.60
C LEU A 26 34.93 -10.88 33.70
N GLU A 27 34.95 -12.18 33.39
CA GLU A 27 34.76 -13.25 34.38
C GLU A 27 35.91 -13.33 35.38
N ALA A 28 37.16 -13.14 34.93
CA ALA A 28 38.32 -13.10 35.81
C ALA A 28 38.29 -11.92 36.79
N GLY A 29 37.69 -10.79 36.39
CA GLY A 29 37.44 -9.64 37.27
C GLY A 29 36.29 -9.86 38.26
N ALA A 30 35.32 -10.72 37.96
CA ALA A 30 34.15 -10.97 38.78
C ALA A 30 34.34 -12.03 39.89
N VAL A 31 35.31 -12.94 39.73
CA VAL A 31 35.57 -14.04 40.69
C VAL A 31 36.70 -13.73 41.69
N GLY A 32 37.39 -12.60 41.53
CA GLY A 32 38.53 -12.21 42.36
C GLY A 32 38.17 -11.31 43.54
N ASP A 33 37.29 -11.72 44.47
CA ASP A 33 37.24 -11.07 45.80
C ASP A 33 36.72 -11.98 46.95
N HIS A 34 37.60 -12.14 47.97
CA HIS A 34 37.45 -12.78 49.31
C HIS A 34 37.25 -14.32 49.42
N VAL A 35 38.09 -15.10 50.16
CA VAL A 35 38.20 -15.21 51.64
C VAL A 35 39.60 -15.67 52.15
N THR A 36 39.91 -15.27 53.40
CA THR A 36 41.15 -15.13 54.19
C THR A 36 41.88 -16.37 54.78
N CYS A 37 43.15 -16.17 55.19
CA CYS A 37 44.27 -17.01 55.69
C CYS A 37 44.11 -17.78 57.04
N PRO A 38 45.10 -18.61 57.50
CA PRO A 38 46.27 -18.10 58.27
C PRO A 38 47.62 -18.88 58.17
N GLY A 39 48.77 -18.22 58.46
CA GLY A 39 50.03 -18.90 58.87
C GLY A 39 51.39 -18.19 58.63
N LYS A 40 51.90 -17.48 59.65
CA LYS A 40 53.26 -16.91 59.96
C LYS A 40 54.46 -17.12 59.00
N LEU A 41 55.27 -16.07 58.71
CA LEU A 41 56.54 -15.63 59.39
C LEU A 41 57.35 -14.58 58.55
N GLY A 42 57.97 -13.57 59.20
CA GLY A 42 59.06 -12.67 58.68
C GLY A 42 58.63 -11.28 58.15
N VAL A 43 58.70 -10.13 58.87
CA VAL A 43 59.84 -9.19 59.09
C VAL A 43 60.39 -8.67 57.72
N GLU A 44 60.32 -7.40 57.26
CA GLU A 44 60.69 -6.08 57.82
C GLU A 44 59.99 -4.89 57.10
N VAL A 45 59.67 -3.85 57.91
CA VAL A 45 59.86 -2.38 57.73
C VAL A 45 59.85 -1.72 56.33
N LEU A 46 58.92 -0.78 56.10
CA LEU A 46 59.18 0.68 55.93
C LEU A 46 57.87 1.49 55.84
N LYS A 47 57.77 2.51 56.70
CA LYS A 47 56.76 3.59 56.72
C LYS A 47 57.00 4.52 55.53
N GLU A 48 56.02 5.18 54.90
CA GLU A 48 55.36 6.45 55.28
C GLU A 48 54.63 6.89 53.97
N ASN A 49 53.37 7.31 53.89
CA ASN A 49 52.88 8.62 54.30
C ASN A 49 51.37 8.75 53.99
N VAL A 50 50.63 9.32 54.93
CA VAL A 50 49.21 9.71 54.85
C VAL A 50 49.08 11.07 54.17
N LYS A 51 48.14 11.24 53.22
CA LYS A 51 47.47 12.52 52.95
C LYS A 51 46.17 12.35 52.13
N LYS A 52 45.06 12.26 52.87
CA LYS A 52 43.79 12.99 52.72
C LYS A 52 43.59 13.78 51.42
N VAL A 53 42.66 13.33 50.56
CA VAL A 53 41.75 14.21 49.81
C VAL A 53 40.36 13.55 49.79
N ARG A 54 39.38 14.39 50.12
CA ARG A 54 37.94 14.15 50.19
C ARG A 54 37.33 14.66 48.90
N ALA A 55 36.29 13.96 48.45
CA ALA A 55 35.32 14.36 47.42
C ALA A 55 35.74 14.24 45.94
N GLU A 56 34.74 13.87 45.15
CA GLU A 56 34.67 13.83 43.69
C GLU A 56 35.17 12.54 43.00
N SER A 57 34.54 11.40 43.31
CA SER A 57 34.30 10.39 42.28
C SER A 57 32.93 10.68 41.64
N SER A 58 32.99 11.56 40.65
CA SER A 58 31.96 11.80 39.63
C SER A 58 31.41 10.47 39.11
N ASP A 59 30.08 10.37 39.14
CA ASP A 59 29.19 9.53 38.34
C ASP A 59 29.87 8.44 37.51
N ARG A 60 30.29 7.36 38.18
CA ARG A 60 30.21 6.05 37.53
C ARG A 60 28.74 5.69 37.49
N ASN A 61 28.05 6.20 36.46
CA ASN A 61 26.79 5.65 35.99
C ASN A 61 27.07 4.20 35.56
N ALA A 62 27.10 3.32 36.56
CA ALA A 62 26.81 1.91 36.38
C ALA A 62 25.37 1.88 35.86
N PHE A 63 25.26 1.84 34.54
CA PHE A 63 24.02 1.52 33.86
C PHE A 63 23.62 0.13 34.38
N VAL A 64 22.78 0.09 35.41
CA VAL A 64 22.20 -1.16 35.88
C VAL A 64 21.36 -1.63 34.71
N ALA A 65 21.88 -2.57 33.93
CA ALA A 65 21.14 -3.21 32.86
C ALA A 65 19.83 -3.68 33.46
N THR A 66 18.71 -3.20 32.90
CA THR A 66 17.39 -3.63 33.35
C THR A 66 17.29 -5.14 33.20
N ARG A 67 16.47 -5.80 34.03
CA ARG A 67 16.27 -7.25 33.94
C ARG A 67 15.99 -7.69 32.51
N ASP A 68 15.18 -6.92 31.79
CA ASP A 68 14.84 -7.17 30.39
C ASP A 68 16.07 -7.15 29.48
N SER A 69 17.00 -6.19 29.66
CA SER A 69 18.25 -6.17 28.88
C SER A 69 19.18 -7.35 29.19
N LEU A 70 19.17 -7.87 30.42
CA LEU A 70 19.95 -9.06 30.78
C LEU A 70 19.31 -10.33 30.19
N GLU A 71 17.98 -10.44 30.22
CA GLU A 71 17.24 -11.53 29.57
C GLU A 71 17.46 -11.50 28.04
N ASP A 72 17.40 -10.33 27.40
CA ASP A 72 17.66 -10.17 25.97
C ASP A 72 19.09 -10.61 25.61
N MET A 73 20.09 -10.22 26.41
CA MET A 73 21.47 -10.64 26.23
C MET A 73 21.63 -12.17 26.42
N GLU A 74 20.93 -12.77 27.38
CA GLU A 74 20.92 -14.22 27.56
C GLU A 74 20.27 -14.95 26.36
N LEU A 75 19.18 -14.41 25.82
CA LEU A 75 18.50 -15.00 24.67
C LEU A 75 19.35 -14.90 23.39
N GLU A 76 20.00 -13.76 23.15
CA GLU A 76 20.91 -13.55 22.02
C GLU A 76 22.11 -14.51 22.12
N THR A 77 22.70 -14.64 23.30
CA THR A 77 23.83 -15.57 23.50
C THR A 77 23.43 -17.02 23.32
N ARG A 78 22.23 -17.42 23.78
CA ARG A 78 21.69 -18.76 23.49
C ARG A 78 21.49 -18.98 21.99
N ALA A 79 20.88 -18.03 21.27
CA ALA A 79 20.67 -18.14 19.83
C ALA A 79 21.98 -18.29 19.03
N LEU A 80 23.05 -17.61 19.44
CA LEU A 80 24.37 -17.71 18.80
C LEU A 80 25.13 -18.99 19.16
N THR A 81 24.89 -19.56 20.34
CA THR A 81 25.57 -20.78 20.82
C THR A 81 24.83 -22.08 20.49
N GLU A 82 23.60 -21.98 19.97
CA GLU A 82 22.83 -23.12 19.50
C GLU A 82 23.59 -23.90 18.40
N PRO A 83 23.57 -25.25 18.45
CA PRO A 83 24.22 -26.06 17.44
C PRO A 83 23.50 -25.93 16.09
N LEU A 84 24.26 -26.09 15.01
CA LEU A 84 23.71 -26.13 13.65
C LEU A 84 22.55 -27.15 13.56
N PRO A 85 21.41 -26.78 12.97
CA PRO A 85 20.29 -27.69 12.80
C PRO A 85 20.71 -28.97 12.07
N THR A 86 20.33 -30.13 12.61
CA THR A 86 20.62 -31.42 11.98
C THR A 86 19.69 -31.73 10.81
N ASN A 87 18.48 -31.14 10.81
CA ASN A 87 17.49 -31.29 9.75
C ASN A 87 17.73 -30.26 8.64
N GLN A 88 17.88 -30.73 7.40
CA GLN A 88 18.07 -29.87 6.24
C GLN A 88 16.92 -28.87 6.01
N GLN A 89 15.68 -29.25 6.33
CA GLN A 89 14.51 -28.39 6.10
C GLN A 89 14.50 -27.16 7.01
N ALA A 90 15.14 -27.24 8.19
CA ALA A 90 15.23 -26.13 9.13
C ALA A 90 15.89 -24.89 8.50
N TYR A 91 16.83 -25.09 7.57
CA TYR A 91 17.60 -24.03 6.92
C TYR A 91 16.82 -23.20 5.88
N LYS A 92 15.61 -23.60 5.51
CA LYS A 92 14.80 -22.84 4.54
C LYS A 92 14.46 -21.44 5.07
N ASN A 93 13.97 -21.40 6.32
CA ASN A 93 13.50 -20.18 7.00
C ASN A 93 14.33 -19.87 8.25
N HIS A 94 15.52 -20.46 8.41
CA HIS A 94 16.39 -20.19 9.54
C HIS A 94 16.89 -18.74 9.51
N GLN A 95 16.92 -18.10 10.69
CA GLN A 95 17.30 -16.69 10.83
C GLN A 95 18.80 -16.47 10.62
N LEU A 96 19.65 -17.30 11.23
CA LEU A 96 21.12 -17.15 11.17
C LEU A 96 21.82 -17.89 10.02
N TYR A 97 21.25 -18.99 9.51
CA TYR A 97 21.94 -19.91 8.61
C TYR A 97 21.18 -20.13 7.30
N ALA A 98 21.92 -20.43 6.23
CA ALA A 98 21.37 -20.78 4.93
C ALA A 98 22.19 -21.86 4.27
N MET A 99 21.52 -22.65 3.43
CA MET A 99 22.17 -23.58 2.52
C MET A 99 21.80 -23.23 1.09
N GLU A 100 22.78 -23.32 0.19
CA GLU A 100 22.63 -22.98 -1.23
C GLU A 100 21.47 -23.72 -1.91
N ARG A 101 21.28 -25.00 -1.57
CA ARG A 101 20.19 -25.85 -2.08
C ARG A 101 18.79 -25.31 -1.78
N TRP A 102 18.61 -24.61 -0.67
CA TRP A 102 17.32 -24.10 -0.21
C TRP A 102 17.09 -22.63 -0.55
N LEU A 103 18.03 -21.99 -1.26
CA LEU A 103 17.85 -20.63 -1.74
C LEU A 103 16.84 -20.58 -2.89
N THR A 104 16.05 -19.51 -2.91
CA THR A 104 15.10 -19.29 -4.00
C THR A 104 15.82 -18.94 -5.31
N LYS A 105 15.11 -19.07 -6.44
CA LYS A 105 15.65 -18.68 -7.75
C LYS A 105 16.13 -17.22 -7.82
N TYR A 106 15.57 -16.34 -6.99
CA TYR A 106 15.93 -14.92 -6.89
C TYR A 106 16.93 -14.62 -5.76
N GLN A 107 17.62 -15.63 -5.23
CA GLN A 107 18.64 -15.44 -4.20
C GLN A 107 19.98 -16.03 -4.62
N ILE A 108 21.04 -15.48 -4.05
CA ILE A 108 22.41 -15.96 -4.21
C ILE A 108 23.21 -15.70 -2.93
N LEU A 109 24.32 -16.42 -2.76
CA LEU A 109 25.31 -16.14 -1.73
C LEU A 109 26.33 -15.12 -2.26
N HIS A 110 26.36 -13.92 -1.68
CA HIS A 110 27.31 -12.87 -2.04
C HIS A 110 27.69 -11.96 -0.85
N PRO A 111 28.99 -11.79 -0.55
CA PRO A 111 30.10 -12.61 -1.04
C PRO A 111 29.92 -14.07 -0.58
N LYS A 112 30.61 -15.02 -1.22
CA LYS A 112 30.65 -16.40 -0.70
C LYS A 112 31.42 -16.39 0.64
N GLY A 113 30.67 -16.32 1.73
CA GLY A 113 31.20 -16.26 3.09
C GLY A 113 31.86 -17.57 3.52
N PRO A 114 32.46 -17.60 4.73
CA PRO A 114 33.07 -18.80 5.27
C PRO A 114 32.01 -19.90 5.46
N VAL A 115 32.39 -21.14 5.16
CA VAL A 115 31.56 -22.31 5.43
C VAL A 115 31.58 -22.54 6.94
N LEU A 116 30.43 -22.40 7.60
CA LEU A 116 30.30 -22.55 9.05
C LEU A 116 30.24 -24.03 9.47
N GLY A 117 29.84 -24.90 8.55
CA GLY A 117 29.75 -26.33 8.79
C GLY A 117 29.07 -27.05 7.64
N PHE A 118 28.79 -28.34 7.86
CA PHE A 118 28.13 -29.18 6.88
C PHE A 118 26.91 -29.85 7.50
N CYS A 119 25.78 -29.77 6.81
CA CYS A 119 24.58 -30.54 7.14
C CYS A 119 24.38 -31.58 6.05
N SER A 120 24.57 -32.87 6.40
CA SER A 120 24.45 -33.99 5.45
C SER A 120 25.28 -33.82 4.17
N GLY A 121 26.48 -33.25 4.27
CA GLY A 121 27.38 -33.02 3.14
C GLY A 121 27.14 -31.71 2.35
N HIS A 122 26.11 -30.92 2.69
CA HIS A 122 25.91 -29.60 2.10
C HIS A 122 26.54 -28.50 2.98
N PRO A 123 27.31 -27.56 2.39
CA PRO A 123 27.89 -26.45 3.12
C PRO A 123 26.82 -25.50 3.63
N VAL A 124 26.96 -25.11 4.89
CA VAL A 124 26.11 -24.12 5.57
C VAL A 124 26.84 -22.79 5.60
N TYR A 125 26.13 -21.73 5.21
CA TYR A 125 26.62 -20.37 5.18
C TYR A 125 25.84 -19.48 6.15
N PRO A 126 26.41 -18.36 6.61
CA PRO A 126 25.65 -17.32 7.32
C PRO A 126 24.51 -16.80 6.43
N ARG A 127 23.34 -16.55 7.00
CA ARG A 127 22.19 -15.97 6.29
C ARG A 127 22.48 -14.54 5.82
N THR A 128 23.40 -13.83 6.48
CA THR A 128 23.89 -12.51 6.08
C THR A 128 24.54 -12.49 4.70
N CYS A 129 25.07 -13.63 4.23
CA CYS A 129 25.60 -13.78 2.87
C CYS A 129 24.49 -13.96 1.82
N VAL A 130 23.25 -14.27 2.23
CA VAL A 130 22.14 -14.43 1.29
C VAL A 130 21.67 -13.07 0.83
N GLN A 131 21.81 -12.82 -0.45
CA GLN A 131 21.34 -11.60 -1.08
C GLN A 131 20.19 -11.88 -2.03
N THR A 132 19.20 -10.98 -1.99
CA THR A 132 18.07 -11.00 -2.90
C THR A 132 18.45 -10.32 -4.20
N LEU A 133 18.23 -11.02 -5.30
CA LEU A 133 18.39 -10.52 -6.65
C LEU A 133 17.05 -10.02 -7.19
N LYS A 134 17.09 -8.89 -7.87
CA LYS A 134 15.93 -8.29 -8.52
C LYS A 134 16.31 -7.89 -9.94
N THR A 135 15.29 -7.65 -10.75
CA THR A 135 15.46 -7.23 -12.13
C THR A 135 15.83 -5.76 -12.20
N LYS A 136 16.34 -5.28 -13.35
CA LYS A 136 16.73 -3.87 -13.50
C LYS A 136 15.55 -2.94 -13.23
N GLN A 137 14.38 -3.26 -13.78
CA GLN A 137 13.17 -2.47 -13.58
C GLN A 137 12.71 -2.46 -12.11
N ARG A 138 12.83 -3.58 -11.40
CA ARG A 138 12.46 -3.64 -9.98
C ARG A 138 13.42 -2.85 -9.09
N TRP A 139 14.71 -2.81 -9.41
CA TRP A 139 15.66 -1.92 -8.73
C TRP A 139 15.38 -0.43 -9.02
N LEU A 140 14.99 -0.10 -10.26
CA LEU A 140 14.61 1.27 -10.63
C LEU A 140 13.46 1.79 -9.77
N ARG A 141 12.47 0.94 -9.47
CA ARG A 141 11.35 1.30 -8.57
C ARG A 141 11.80 1.65 -7.15
N GLU A 142 12.94 1.12 -6.71
CA GLU A 142 13.55 1.40 -5.41
C GLU A 142 14.51 2.60 -5.44
N GLY A 143 14.59 3.31 -6.58
CA GLY A 143 15.50 4.45 -6.78
C GLY A 143 16.95 4.03 -6.97
N LEU A 144 17.18 2.86 -7.56
CA LEU A 144 18.52 2.31 -7.81
C LEU A 144 18.69 2.00 -9.30
N GLN A 145 19.86 2.31 -9.85
CA GLN A 145 20.26 1.96 -11.20
C GLN A 145 21.46 1.01 -11.18
N VAL A 146 21.61 0.19 -12.21
CA VAL A 146 22.78 -0.68 -12.37
C VAL A 146 23.98 0.19 -12.72
N LYS A 147 25.12 0.01 -12.04
CA LYS A 147 26.38 0.69 -12.39
C LYS A 147 26.76 0.40 -13.84
N ALA A 148 27.43 1.36 -14.47
CA ALA A 148 28.00 1.13 -15.80
C ALA A 148 28.87 -0.14 -15.82
N ASP A 149 28.78 -0.91 -16.90
CA ASP A 149 29.58 -2.13 -17.18
C ASP A 149 29.35 -3.35 -16.26
N GLU A 150 28.36 -3.31 -15.37
CA GLU A 150 27.97 -4.48 -14.55
C GLU A 150 27.11 -5.49 -15.33
N HIS A 151 27.49 -6.76 -15.23
CA HIS A 151 26.80 -7.87 -15.89
C HIS A 151 25.80 -8.53 -14.94
N PRO A 152 24.69 -9.13 -15.42
CA PRO A 152 23.72 -9.77 -14.54
C PRO A 152 24.34 -10.93 -13.76
N THR A 153 24.17 -10.91 -12.44
CA THR A 153 24.65 -11.97 -11.54
C THR A 153 24.01 -13.33 -11.86
N LYS A 154 22.73 -13.33 -12.25
CA LYS A 154 21.98 -14.56 -12.55
C LYS A 154 21.00 -14.30 -13.68
N VAL A 155 21.00 -15.19 -14.67
CA VAL A 155 20.03 -15.15 -15.77
C VAL A 155 19.10 -16.34 -15.65
N LEU A 156 17.80 -16.08 -15.59
CA LEU A 156 16.77 -17.11 -15.53
C LEU A 156 16.09 -17.25 -16.89
N LYS A 157 15.78 -18.48 -17.31
CA LYS A 157 14.91 -18.71 -18.46
C LYS A 157 13.44 -18.65 -18.02
N CYS A 158 12.66 -17.78 -18.64
CA CYS A 158 11.22 -17.72 -18.42
C CYS A 158 10.57 -18.86 -19.19
N SER A 159 9.79 -19.69 -18.49
CA SER A 159 9.00 -20.74 -19.15
C SER A 159 7.76 -20.11 -19.77
N SER A 160 7.69 -20.11 -21.10
CA SER A 160 6.57 -19.57 -21.89
C SER A 160 5.21 -20.25 -21.61
N LYS A 161 5.18 -21.34 -20.84
CA LYS A 161 3.98 -22.16 -20.59
C LYS A 161 3.03 -21.62 -19.50
N LEU A 162 3.40 -20.56 -18.78
CA LEU A 162 2.62 -20.03 -17.64
C LEU A 162 1.88 -18.71 -17.93
N SER A 163 1.97 -18.16 -19.14
CA SER A 163 1.39 -16.84 -19.49
C SER A 163 -0.14 -16.80 -19.56
N LYS A 164 -0.84 -17.93 -19.44
CA LYS A 164 -2.30 -17.99 -19.60
C LYS A 164 -3.11 -18.13 -18.30
N VAL A 165 -2.50 -18.42 -17.15
CA VAL A 165 -3.27 -18.80 -15.94
C VAL A 165 -2.83 -18.09 -14.63
N GLN A 166 -1.69 -17.42 -14.55
CA GLN A 166 -1.33 -16.64 -13.35
C GLN A 166 -1.17 -15.15 -13.66
N ALA A 167 -2.32 -14.49 -13.72
CA ALA A 167 -2.45 -13.03 -13.71
C ALA A 167 -2.39 -12.44 -12.28
N LEU A 168 -1.86 -13.16 -11.28
CA LEU A 168 -2.06 -12.82 -9.87
C LEU A 168 -0.84 -12.29 -9.11
N GLU A 169 0.38 -12.34 -9.63
CA GLU A 169 1.50 -11.69 -8.94
C GLU A 169 2.49 -11.08 -9.94
N ALA A 170 2.42 -9.76 -10.10
CA ALA A 170 3.50 -8.79 -10.30
C ALA A 170 4.82 -9.23 -10.99
N VAL A 171 4.79 -10.13 -11.98
CA VAL A 171 5.88 -10.26 -12.93
C VAL A 171 5.61 -9.23 -14.01
N ASP A 172 6.31 -8.12 -13.87
CA ASP A 172 6.44 -7.05 -14.85
C ASP A 172 6.72 -7.66 -16.23
N TYR A 173 5.71 -7.70 -17.10
CA TYR A 173 5.81 -8.31 -18.43
C TYR A 173 6.87 -7.63 -19.33
N GLY A 174 7.38 -6.46 -18.92
CA GLY A 174 8.43 -5.72 -19.63
C GLY A 174 9.87 -6.16 -19.35
N ASP A 175 10.10 -7.12 -18.45
CA ASP A 175 11.46 -7.44 -17.99
C ASP A 175 12.09 -8.68 -18.66
N ALA A 176 11.30 -9.42 -19.46
CA ALA A 176 11.83 -10.52 -20.26
C ALA A 176 12.45 -9.98 -21.56
N ASP A 177 13.74 -10.24 -21.75
CA ASP A 177 14.43 -10.04 -23.03
C ASP A 177 13.71 -10.81 -24.16
N PRO A 178 13.82 -10.44 -25.45
CA PRO A 178 13.17 -11.17 -26.55
C PRO A 178 13.50 -12.68 -26.57
N GLY A 179 14.64 -13.08 -25.98
CA GLY A 179 15.00 -14.49 -25.75
C GLY A 179 14.25 -15.20 -24.60
N GLY A 180 13.28 -14.54 -23.98
CA GLY A 180 12.54 -15.05 -22.82
C GLY A 180 13.41 -15.22 -21.57
N THR A 181 14.52 -14.48 -21.46
CA THR A 181 15.40 -14.54 -20.29
C THR A 181 15.20 -13.33 -19.38
N ILE A 182 15.32 -13.57 -18.07
CA ILE A 182 15.17 -12.57 -17.01
C ILE A 182 16.54 -12.38 -16.39
N ALA A 183 17.10 -11.20 -16.56
CA ALA A 183 18.39 -10.80 -16.01
C ALA A 183 18.22 -10.27 -14.58
N LEU A 184 18.92 -10.87 -13.62
CA LEU A 184 18.85 -10.50 -12.22
C LEU A 184 20.16 -9.94 -11.71
N TYR A 185 20.04 -8.91 -10.90
CA TYR A 185 21.13 -8.14 -10.35
C TYR A 185 21.01 -8.05 -8.83
N GLY A 186 22.15 -7.97 -8.16
CA GLY A 186 22.24 -7.79 -6.73
C GLY A 186 22.37 -6.32 -6.32
N ARG A 187 22.11 -6.02 -5.04
CA ARG A 187 22.22 -4.66 -4.50
C ARG A 187 23.63 -4.06 -4.64
N TRP A 188 24.69 -4.87 -4.60
CA TRP A 188 26.09 -4.40 -4.71
C TRP A 188 26.45 -3.89 -6.12
N GLN A 189 25.69 -4.32 -7.13
CA GLN A 189 25.83 -3.88 -8.53
C GLN A 189 25.05 -2.58 -8.80
N MET A 190 24.30 -2.10 -7.80
CA MET A 190 23.48 -0.90 -7.92
C MET A 190 24.20 0.33 -7.42
N GLU A 191 23.81 1.47 -7.97
CA GLU A 191 24.10 2.81 -7.49
C GLU A 191 22.79 3.61 -7.37
N PRO A 192 22.77 4.71 -6.59
CA PRO A 192 21.61 5.60 -6.53
C PRO A 192 21.21 6.09 -7.92
N LEU A 193 19.90 6.11 -8.19
CA LEU A 193 19.35 6.62 -9.45
C LEU A 193 19.70 8.12 -9.60
N CYS A 194 20.39 8.46 -10.69
CA CYS A 194 20.77 9.83 -10.99
C CYS A 194 19.75 10.44 -11.97
N LEU A 195 18.81 11.24 -11.45
CA LEU A 195 17.82 11.96 -12.24
C LEU A 195 18.30 13.39 -12.57
N PRO A 196 17.88 13.95 -13.71
CA PRO A 196 18.12 15.37 -14.01
C PRO A 196 17.54 16.25 -12.89
N CYS A 197 18.27 17.29 -12.49
CA CYS A 197 17.79 18.24 -11.49
C CYS A 197 16.76 19.20 -12.11
N ALA A 198 15.82 19.69 -11.30
CA ALA A 198 14.98 20.82 -11.69
C ALA A 198 15.78 22.12 -11.69
N VAL A 199 15.63 22.92 -12.75
CA VAL A 199 16.37 24.18 -12.94
C VAL A 199 15.39 25.27 -13.36
N ASN A 200 15.49 26.45 -12.76
CA ASN A 200 14.65 27.62 -13.06
C ASN A 200 13.15 27.37 -12.92
N GLY A 201 12.74 26.57 -11.94
CA GLY A 201 11.33 26.25 -11.73
C GLY A 201 10.73 25.25 -12.73
N ILE A 202 11.54 24.69 -13.64
CA ILE A 202 11.10 23.71 -14.64
C ILE A 202 11.35 22.29 -14.14
N VAL A 203 10.31 21.46 -14.19
CA VAL A 203 10.38 20.04 -13.80
C VAL A 203 10.89 19.23 -14.99
N PRO A 204 11.93 18.40 -14.83
CA PRO A 204 12.41 17.56 -15.91
C PRO A 204 11.42 16.42 -16.15
N LYS A 205 10.96 16.29 -17.39
CA LYS A 205 9.93 15.33 -17.83
C LYS A 205 10.57 14.22 -18.65
N ASN A 206 9.99 13.02 -18.59
CA ASN A 206 10.35 11.92 -19.48
C ASN A 206 9.81 12.14 -20.91
N GLU A 207 10.06 11.19 -21.81
CA GLU A 207 9.61 11.25 -23.22
C GLU A 207 8.09 11.40 -23.38
N TRP A 208 7.33 10.97 -22.38
CA TRP A 208 5.86 11.09 -22.35
C TRP A 208 5.36 12.38 -21.70
N GLY A 209 6.27 13.27 -21.28
CA GLY A 209 5.90 14.53 -20.63
C GLY A 209 5.45 14.37 -19.17
N GLN A 210 5.75 13.23 -18.54
CA GLN A 210 5.40 12.92 -17.14
C GLN A 210 6.65 12.63 -16.30
N VAL A 211 6.47 12.41 -15.00
CA VAL A 211 7.54 11.91 -14.10
C VAL A 211 7.11 10.57 -13.51
N ASP A 212 7.99 9.57 -13.59
CA ASP A 212 7.72 8.23 -13.08
C ASP A 212 8.12 8.14 -11.58
N VAL A 213 7.14 8.34 -10.71
CA VAL A 213 7.31 8.43 -9.25
C VAL A 213 7.05 7.07 -8.59
N TRP A 214 7.97 6.13 -8.78
CA TRP A 214 7.87 4.79 -8.16
C TRP A 214 8.11 4.79 -6.65
N SER A 215 8.98 5.69 -6.20
CA SER A 215 9.29 5.94 -4.80
C SER A 215 9.71 7.40 -4.65
N GLU A 216 9.80 7.90 -3.42
CA GLU A 216 10.31 9.25 -3.14
C GLU A 216 11.73 9.47 -3.67
N LYS A 217 12.52 8.39 -3.81
CA LYS A 217 13.88 8.41 -4.38
C LYS A 217 13.90 8.52 -5.90
N CYS A 218 12.76 8.30 -6.56
CA CYS A 218 12.60 8.46 -8.00
C CYS A 218 12.13 9.88 -8.37
N LEU A 219 12.21 10.84 -7.45
CA LEU A 219 11.92 12.25 -7.72
C LEU A 219 13.18 12.98 -8.17
N PRO A 220 13.10 13.78 -9.25
CA PRO A 220 14.15 14.71 -9.62
C PRO A 220 14.60 15.58 -8.44
N PRO A 221 15.90 15.77 -8.21
CA PRO A 221 16.38 16.66 -7.15
C PRO A 221 15.80 18.07 -7.31
N GLY A 222 15.35 18.65 -6.19
CA GLY A 222 14.68 19.96 -6.17
C GLY A 222 13.18 19.92 -6.48
N THR A 223 12.58 18.74 -6.65
CA THR A 223 11.14 18.58 -6.86
C THR A 223 10.44 17.90 -5.69
N VAL A 224 9.13 18.12 -5.60
CA VAL A 224 8.25 17.53 -4.58
C VAL A 224 7.02 16.95 -5.27
N HIS A 225 6.59 15.78 -4.78
CA HIS A 225 5.35 15.13 -5.19
C HIS A 225 4.17 15.63 -4.36
N LEU A 226 3.19 16.24 -5.01
CA LEU A 226 1.93 16.70 -4.41
C LEU A 226 0.80 15.72 -4.72
N ARG A 227 0.44 14.88 -3.75
CA ARG A 227 -0.67 13.91 -3.82
C ARG A 227 -2.01 14.52 -3.41
N VAL A 228 -2.40 15.58 -4.11
CA VAL A 228 -3.68 16.25 -3.90
C VAL A 228 -4.55 16.16 -5.16
N PRO A 229 -5.83 15.78 -5.03
CA PRO A 229 -6.73 15.72 -6.19
C PRO A 229 -6.99 17.12 -6.74
N ARG A 230 -7.30 17.23 -8.03
CA ARG A 230 -7.68 18.53 -8.66
C ARG A 230 -6.65 19.66 -8.48
N VAL A 231 -5.37 19.35 -8.33
CA VAL A 231 -4.29 20.34 -8.21
C VAL A 231 -3.85 20.94 -9.55
N VAL A 232 -4.10 20.23 -10.66
CA VAL A 232 -3.72 20.67 -12.02
C VAL A 232 -4.31 22.04 -12.40
N PRO A 233 -5.61 22.34 -12.19
CA PRO A 233 -6.17 23.66 -12.43
C PRO A 233 -5.49 24.77 -11.62
N ILE A 234 -5.08 24.47 -10.38
CA ILE A 234 -4.44 25.43 -9.49
C ILE A 234 -3.03 25.76 -9.98
N ALA A 235 -2.25 24.74 -10.33
CA ALA A 235 -0.93 24.93 -10.93
C ALA A 235 -1.01 25.76 -12.22
N LYS A 236 -2.01 25.51 -13.06
CA LYS A 236 -2.28 26.31 -14.27
C LYS A 236 -2.67 27.76 -13.97
N LYS A 237 -3.48 27.99 -12.93
CA LYS A 237 -3.89 29.34 -12.49
C LYS A 237 -2.71 30.17 -11.99
N LEU A 238 -1.72 29.52 -11.39
CA LEU A 238 -0.49 30.14 -10.90
C LEU A 238 0.63 30.21 -11.94
N GLU A 239 0.42 29.68 -13.15
CA GLU A 239 1.43 29.63 -14.23
C GLU A 239 2.74 28.91 -13.84
N ILE A 240 2.64 27.91 -12.96
CA ILE A 240 3.79 27.14 -12.46
C ILE A 240 3.97 25.88 -13.32
N ASP A 241 5.22 25.57 -13.73
CA ASP A 241 5.50 24.34 -14.45
C ASP A 241 5.32 23.11 -13.54
N PHE A 242 4.61 22.11 -14.07
CA PHE A 242 4.35 20.87 -13.37
C PHE A 242 4.45 19.69 -14.33
N ALA A 243 4.64 18.50 -13.74
CA ALA A 243 4.56 17.23 -14.45
C ALA A 243 3.54 16.30 -13.77
N PRO A 244 2.70 15.57 -14.53
CA PRO A 244 1.89 14.50 -13.96
C PRO A 244 2.77 13.42 -13.32
N ALA A 245 2.39 12.96 -12.12
CA ALA A 245 3.13 11.93 -11.39
C ALA A 245 2.55 10.54 -11.69
N MET A 246 3.27 9.72 -12.45
CA MET A 246 2.90 8.32 -12.70
C MET A 246 3.46 7.45 -11.58
N VAL A 247 2.58 6.93 -10.72
CA VAL A 247 2.98 6.19 -9.51
C VAL A 247 2.99 4.68 -9.69
N GLY A 248 2.37 4.18 -10.76
CA GLY A 248 2.36 2.76 -11.06
C GLY A 248 1.39 2.39 -12.16
N PHE A 249 1.03 1.11 -12.20
CA PHE A 249 0.13 0.56 -13.20
C PHE A 249 -0.97 -0.25 -12.53
N GLU A 250 -2.20 -0.08 -13.01
CA GLU A 250 -3.36 -0.87 -12.62
C GLU A 250 -3.75 -1.81 -13.75
N PHE A 251 -4.04 -3.07 -13.43
CA PHE A 251 -4.55 -4.03 -14.40
C PHE A 251 -6.07 -3.96 -14.43
N ARG A 252 -6.62 -3.46 -15.55
CA ARG A 252 -8.06 -3.44 -15.81
C ARG A 252 -8.35 -4.16 -17.12
N ASN A 253 -9.30 -5.09 -17.10
CA ASN A 253 -9.74 -5.85 -18.28
C ASN A 253 -8.57 -6.51 -19.04
N GLY A 254 -7.58 -7.06 -18.31
CA GLY A 254 -6.40 -7.70 -18.91
C GLY A 254 -5.41 -6.73 -19.55
N ARG A 255 -5.60 -5.42 -19.42
CA ARG A 255 -4.66 -4.38 -19.87
C ARG A 255 -4.04 -3.68 -18.68
N SER A 256 -2.76 -3.32 -18.81
CA SER A 256 -2.04 -2.50 -17.83
C SER A 256 -2.22 -1.03 -18.20
N ILE A 257 -2.74 -0.23 -17.28
CA ILE A 257 -3.04 1.20 -17.46
C ILE A 257 -2.21 2.00 -16.46
N PRO A 258 -1.49 3.06 -16.88
CA PRO A 258 -0.73 3.90 -15.95
C PRO A 258 -1.67 4.64 -14.99
N VAL A 259 -1.31 4.63 -13.71
CA VAL A 259 -2.02 5.34 -12.64
C VAL A 259 -1.28 6.61 -12.32
N PHE A 260 -2.00 7.73 -12.41
CA PHE A 260 -1.51 9.04 -12.04
C PHE A 260 -2.06 9.45 -10.69
N ASP A 261 -1.19 9.91 -9.80
CA ASP A 261 -1.57 10.41 -8.49
C ASP A 261 -0.93 11.78 -8.27
N GLY A 262 -1.70 12.85 -8.46
CA GLY A 262 -1.22 14.21 -8.24
C GLY A 262 -0.20 14.71 -9.27
N ILE A 263 0.64 15.66 -8.85
CA ILE A 263 1.64 16.34 -9.69
C ILE A 263 3.01 16.41 -9.02
N VAL A 264 4.06 16.53 -9.83
CA VAL A 264 5.41 16.90 -9.39
C VAL A 264 5.66 18.36 -9.74
N VAL A 265 6.14 19.12 -8.76
CA VAL A 265 6.46 20.56 -8.87
C VAL A 265 7.81 20.85 -8.24
N CYS A 266 8.43 21.98 -8.57
CA CYS A 266 9.64 22.42 -7.88
C CYS A 266 9.34 22.73 -6.39
N ALA A 267 10.29 22.45 -5.51
CA ALA A 267 10.13 22.60 -4.06
C ALA A 267 9.76 24.04 -3.65
N GLU A 268 10.25 25.03 -4.40
CA GLU A 268 10.00 26.46 -4.17
C GLU A 268 8.51 26.84 -4.25
N PHE A 269 7.74 26.13 -5.07
CA PHE A 269 6.33 26.43 -5.33
C PHE A 269 5.35 25.62 -4.48
N LYS A 270 5.87 24.69 -3.68
CA LYS A 270 5.06 23.76 -2.88
C LYS A 270 4.07 24.50 -2.00
N ASP A 271 4.57 25.45 -1.21
CA ASP A 271 3.77 26.10 -0.17
C ASP A 271 2.72 27.03 -0.77
N THR A 272 3.09 27.77 -1.84
CA THR A 272 2.16 28.62 -2.60
C THR A 272 1.01 27.80 -3.21
N ILE A 273 1.29 26.62 -3.78
CA ILE A 273 0.25 25.76 -4.34
C ILE A 273 -0.67 25.21 -3.24
N LEU A 274 -0.11 24.83 -2.08
CA LEU A 274 -0.89 24.27 -0.98
C LEU A 274 -1.82 25.31 -0.34
N GLU A 275 -1.39 26.56 -0.20
CA GLU A 275 -2.22 27.66 0.30
C GLU A 275 -3.42 27.92 -0.62
N VAL A 276 -3.16 28.12 -1.92
CA VAL A 276 -4.23 28.35 -2.90
C VAL A 276 -5.15 27.13 -3.04
N TYR A 277 -4.61 25.92 -2.86
CA TYR A 277 -5.40 24.70 -2.80
C TYR A 277 -6.34 24.66 -1.60
N ALA A 278 -5.87 25.06 -0.41
CA ALA A 278 -6.70 25.10 0.79
C ALA A 278 -7.90 26.03 0.62
N ASP A 279 -7.68 27.24 0.10
CA ASP A 279 -8.73 28.22 -0.16
C ASP A 279 -9.77 27.70 -1.15
N GLU A 280 -9.31 27.09 -2.25
CA GLU A 280 -10.20 26.56 -3.30
C GLU A 280 -10.99 25.34 -2.81
N GLU A 281 -10.40 24.52 -1.96
CA GLU A 281 -11.05 23.38 -1.34
C GLU A 281 -12.10 23.81 -0.32
N GLU A 282 -11.84 24.86 0.47
CA GLU A 282 -12.84 25.45 1.38
C GLU A 282 -14.04 26.00 0.60
N ARG A 283 -13.79 26.77 -0.46
CA ARG A 283 -14.84 27.31 -1.35
C ARG A 283 -15.72 26.19 -1.90
N ARG A 284 -15.11 25.10 -2.37
CA ARG A 284 -15.80 23.94 -2.92
C ARG A 284 -16.66 23.23 -1.87
N GLN A 285 -16.11 23.02 -0.67
CA GLN A 285 -16.85 22.41 0.43
C GLN A 285 -18.05 23.26 0.86
N ALA A 286 -17.92 24.58 0.87
CA ALA A 286 -19.02 25.49 1.16
C ALA A 286 -20.13 25.39 0.08
N GLU A 287 -19.76 25.31 -1.19
CA GLU A 287 -20.71 25.13 -2.30
C GLU A 287 -21.42 23.77 -2.26
N GLU A 288 -20.69 22.69 -1.95
CA GLU A 288 -21.26 21.35 -1.79
C GLU A 288 -22.24 21.31 -0.61
N LYS A 289 -21.87 21.89 0.54
CA LYS A 289 -22.77 22.04 1.70
C LYS A 289 -24.03 22.81 1.32
N ARG A 290 -23.89 23.95 0.63
CA ARG A 290 -25.03 24.74 0.15
C ARG A 290 -25.91 23.94 -0.82
N GLY A 291 -25.31 23.14 -1.70
CA GLY A 291 -26.04 22.26 -2.61
C GLY A 291 -26.80 21.15 -1.87
N ILE A 292 -26.17 20.52 -0.89
CA ILE A 292 -26.81 19.50 -0.04
C ILE A 292 -27.97 20.11 0.76
N GLU A 293 -27.76 21.28 1.36
CA GLU A 293 -28.77 22.01 2.11
C GLU A 293 -29.95 22.40 1.21
N ALA A 294 -29.70 22.94 0.02
CA ALA A 294 -30.74 23.27 -0.95
C ALA A 294 -31.57 22.03 -1.34
N HIS A 295 -30.91 20.91 -1.65
CA HIS A 295 -31.62 19.66 -1.94
C HIS A 295 -32.39 19.11 -0.74
N ALA A 296 -31.87 19.27 0.49
CA ALA A 296 -32.57 18.89 1.70
C ALA A 296 -33.84 19.73 1.86
N VAL A 297 -33.75 21.06 1.66
CA VAL A 297 -34.90 21.98 1.73
C VAL A 297 -35.95 21.61 0.68
N SER A 298 -35.56 21.34 -0.57
CA SER A 298 -36.50 20.91 -1.61
C SER A 298 -37.21 19.59 -1.26
N ARG A 299 -36.47 18.60 -0.73
CA ARG A 299 -37.04 17.32 -0.29
C ARG A 299 -37.97 17.48 0.91
N TRP A 300 -37.62 18.35 1.86
CA TRP A 300 -38.48 18.69 3.00
C TRP A 300 -39.78 19.36 2.56
N TYR A 301 -39.69 20.30 1.62
CA TYR A 301 -40.86 20.93 1.03
C TYR A 301 -41.78 19.91 0.34
N GLN A 302 -41.21 19.00 -0.46
CA GLN A 302 -41.98 17.92 -1.09
C GLN A 302 -42.65 17.01 -0.05
N LEU A 303 -41.93 16.60 1.00
CA LEU A 303 -42.49 15.78 2.08
C LEU A 303 -43.65 16.49 2.79
N LEU A 304 -43.45 17.73 3.22
CA LEU A 304 -44.49 18.53 3.89
C LEU A 304 -45.70 18.77 2.99
N SER A 305 -45.47 19.11 1.72
CA SER A 305 -46.55 19.28 0.74
C SER A 305 -47.35 17.98 0.57
N SER A 306 -46.69 16.83 0.51
CA SER A 306 -47.35 15.52 0.43
C SER A 306 -48.20 15.19 1.67
N ILE A 307 -47.72 15.55 2.87
CA ILE A 307 -48.48 15.37 4.13
C ILE A 307 -49.72 16.28 4.13
N VAL A 308 -49.57 17.54 3.76
CA VAL A 308 -50.69 18.49 3.68
C VAL A 308 -51.73 18.03 2.66
N ILE A 309 -51.30 17.56 1.48
CA ILE A 309 -52.19 17.03 0.45
C ILE A 309 -52.92 15.78 0.97
N ARG A 310 -52.22 14.84 1.61
CA ARG A 310 -52.84 13.65 2.23
C ARG A 310 -53.86 14.03 3.31
N GLN A 311 -53.54 15.00 4.16
CA GLN A 311 -54.46 15.47 5.20
C GLN A 311 -55.69 16.15 4.60
N ARG A 312 -55.53 16.98 3.56
CA ARG A 312 -56.66 17.56 2.82
C ARG A 312 -57.55 16.48 2.21
N LEU A 313 -56.95 15.49 1.53
CA LEU A 313 -57.68 14.35 0.96
C LEU A 313 -58.43 13.57 2.04
N ASN A 314 -57.79 13.30 3.19
CA ASN A 314 -58.44 12.61 4.31
C ASN A 314 -59.58 13.43 4.91
N ASN A 315 -59.47 14.75 5.00
CA ASN A 315 -60.57 15.58 5.50
C ASN A 315 -61.72 15.68 4.48
N SER A 316 -61.42 15.68 3.18
CA SER A 316 -62.44 15.77 2.13
C SER A 316 -63.15 14.44 1.84
N TYR A 317 -62.48 13.30 2.03
CA TYR A 317 -62.99 11.98 1.65
C TYR A 317 -63.01 10.96 2.80
N GLY A 318 -62.24 11.17 3.87
CA GLY A 318 -62.16 10.25 5.02
C GLY A 318 -63.41 10.25 5.89
N ASN A 319 -64.25 11.28 5.82
CA ASN A 319 -65.57 11.30 6.49
C ASN A 319 -66.68 10.62 5.66
N GLY A 320 -66.37 10.15 4.45
CA GLY A 320 -67.35 9.52 3.54
C GLY A 320 -67.50 8.00 3.69
N LEU A 321 -66.80 7.36 4.63
CA LEU A 321 -66.86 5.90 4.81
C LEU A 321 -67.77 5.45 5.97
N LEU A 322 -68.72 6.28 6.40
CA LEU A 322 -69.83 5.89 7.26
C LEU A 322 -71.15 6.49 6.76
N SER A 323 -71.46 6.28 5.48
CA SER A 323 -72.85 6.33 5.01
C SER A 323 -72.94 5.67 3.63
N ASP A 324 -73.42 4.43 3.67
CA ASP A 324 -74.21 3.72 2.67
C ASP A 324 -73.79 3.68 1.18
N THR A 325 -73.42 2.45 0.78
CA THR A 325 -74.19 1.57 -0.11
C THR A 325 -74.64 2.09 -1.49
N SER A 326 -74.14 1.39 -2.52
CA SER A 326 -74.72 1.18 -3.87
C SER A 326 -74.79 2.36 -4.83
N ASN A 327 -73.97 2.33 -5.89
CA ASN A 327 -74.42 2.08 -7.27
C ASN A 327 -73.39 2.52 -8.31
N GLY A 328 -73.17 1.65 -9.31
CA GLY A 328 -73.02 2.07 -10.70
C GLY A 328 -71.64 2.48 -11.17
N ILE A 329 -70.87 1.49 -11.63
CA ILE A 329 -69.81 1.69 -12.63
C ILE A 329 -70.41 2.39 -13.86
N LYS A 330 -70.01 3.63 -14.14
CA LYS A 330 -70.05 4.21 -15.50
C LYS A 330 -68.75 4.97 -15.79
N LYS A 331 -67.93 4.32 -16.60
CA LYS A 331 -66.81 4.88 -17.37
C LYS A 331 -67.34 6.02 -18.25
N VAL A 332 -66.90 7.26 -18.04
CA VAL A 332 -66.96 8.31 -19.07
C VAL A 332 -65.64 9.07 -19.05
N ASN A 333 -64.91 8.89 -20.14
CA ASN A 333 -63.81 9.72 -20.59
C ASN A 333 -64.35 11.14 -20.84
N ASN A 334 -63.76 12.17 -20.24
CA ASN A 334 -63.70 13.46 -20.90
C ASN A 334 -62.55 14.30 -20.33
N ARG A 335 -61.52 14.47 -21.17
CA ARG A 335 -60.37 15.34 -20.93
C ARG A 335 -60.58 16.58 -21.79
N SER A 336 -61.00 17.68 -21.17
CA SER A 336 -60.76 19.05 -21.65
C SER A 336 -60.75 19.94 -20.40
N SER A 337 -59.57 20.38 -19.98
CA SER A 337 -58.90 21.64 -20.37
C SER A 337 -59.47 22.85 -19.64
N TRP A 338 -58.77 23.27 -18.59
CA TRP A 338 -58.73 24.67 -18.17
C TRP A 338 -57.26 25.05 -17.96
N GLN A 339 -56.80 25.91 -18.87
CA GLN A 339 -55.51 26.59 -18.82
C GLN A 339 -55.56 27.71 -17.78
N VAL A 340 -54.42 28.00 -17.14
CA VAL A 340 -54.13 29.32 -16.58
C VAL A 340 -52.74 29.73 -17.06
N GLU A 341 -52.70 30.93 -17.60
CA GLU A 341 -51.62 31.58 -18.34
C GLU A 341 -50.42 31.94 -17.44
N GLY A 342 -49.22 31.80 -18.00
CA GLY A 342 -48.00 32.47 -17.55
C GLY A 342 -47.36 33.16 -18.74
N ARG A 343 -47.34 34.49 -18.71
CA ARG A 343 -46.67 35.38 -19.67
C ARG A 343 -45.16 35.12 -19.68
N ASP A 344 -44.57 35.06 -20.87
CA ASP A 344 -43.23 35.57 -21.11
C ASP A 344 -43.22 36.27 -22.47
N ASN A 345 -42.76 37.52 -22.47
CA ASN A 345 -42.51 38.30 -23.68
C ASN A 345 -41.01 38.52 -23.85
N ASP A 346 -40.58 38.15 -25.05
CA ASP A 346 -39.65 38.88 -25.93
C ASP A 346 -38.13 38.65 -25.86
N ARG A 347 -37.66 38.28 -27.07
CA ARG A 347 -36.47 38.78 -27.82
C ARG A 347 -35.13 38.06 -27.55
N GLN A 348 -34.30 37.70 -28.54
CA GLN A 348 -34.33 37.87 -30.01
C GLN A 348 -33.15 37.05 -30.62
N PHE A 349 -33.37 36.47 -31.82
CA PHE A 349 -32.42 36.25 -32.94
C PHE A 349 -31.06 35.53 -32.70
N LEU A 350 -30.78 34.46 -33.46
CA LEU A 350 -30.18 34.55 -34.81
C LEU A 350 -30.09 33.16 -35.49
N GLU A 351 -30.38 33.16 -36.78
CA GLU A 351 -30.38 32.05 -37.73
C GLU A 351 -29.05 32.05 -38.51
N CYS A 352 -28.47 30.88 -38.82
CA CYS A 352 -28.10 30.43 -40.19
C CYS A 352 -27.03 29.30 -40.23
N GLN A 353 -27.48 28.14 -40.75
CA GLN A 353 -26.97 27.31 -41.87
C GLN A 353 -25.47 26.96 -42.10
N GLN A 354 -25.32 25.70 -42.58
CA GLN A 354 -24.28 25.04 -43.42
C GLN A 354 -23.39 24.02 -42.67
N GLY A 355 -23.20 22.77 -43.13
CA GLY A 355 -23.60 22.09 -44.35
C GLY A 355 -23.32 20.58 -44.30
N TYR A 356 -23.84 19.88 -45.32
CA TYR A 356 -23.82 18.44 -45.62
C TYR A 356 -22.45 17.74 -45.59
N VAL A 357 -22.40 16.44 -45.24
CA VAL A 357 -22.03 15.28 -46.11
C VAL A 357 -22.62 13.98 -45.51
N GLU A 358 -23.30 13.17 -46.34
CA GLU A 358 -23.78 11.80 -46.08
C GLU A 358 -22.64 10.77 -46.10
N ASP A 359 -22.67 9.73 -45.25
CA ASP A 359 -22.85 8.35 -45.74
C ASP A 359 -22.97 7.26 -44.65
N THR A 360 -23.91 6.34 -44.92
CA THR A 360 -23.98 4.90 -44.54
C THR A 360 -24.13 4.41 -43.09
N ASN A 361 -25.35 3.91 -42.81
CA ASN A 361 -25.72 2.60 -42.25
C ASN A 361 -24.97 2.06 -41.02
N LEU A 362 -25.68 1.90 -39.91
CA LEU A 362 -25.83 0.65 -39.13
C LEU A 362 -26.88 0.90 -38.02
N ASP A 363 -27.91 0.04 -37.97
CA ASP A 363 -29.04 0.10 -37.03
C ASP A 363 -28.61 0.06 -35.54
N PRO A 364 -29.22 0.87 -34.65
CA PRO A 364 -28.96 0.81 -33.21
C PRO A 364 -29.84 -0.24 -32.51
N PRO A 365 -29.33 -0.95 -31.49
CA PRO A 365 -30.15 -1.82 -30.66
C PRO A 365 -31.05 -0.97 -29.75
N SER A 366 -32.33 -1.31 -29.74
CA SER A 366 -33.39 -0.80 -28.86
C SER A 366 -32.92 -0.61 -27.42
N MET A 367 -32.66 0.65 -27.04
CA MET A 367 -32.57 1.06 -25.64
C MET A 367 -33.98 1.07 -25.06
N VAL A 368 -34.31 0.02 -24.31
CA VAL A 368 -35.47 0.04 -23.41
C VAL A 368 -35.15 1.04 -22.30
N PHE A 369 -35.89 2.15 -22.29
CA PHE A 369 -35.89 3.11 -21.20
C PHE A 369 -36.18 2.36 -19.90
N ARG A 370 -35.20 2.31 -18.98
CA ARG A 370 -35.47 1.92 -17.59
C ARG A 370 -36.14 3.12 -16.93
N GLU A 371 -37.46 3.11 -16.90
CA GLU A 371 -38.24 4.00 -16.05
C GLU A 371 -37.97 3.60 -14.60
N ASP A 372 -37.39 4.52 -13.83
CA ASP A 372 -37.25 4.42 -12.38
C ASP A 372 -38.65 4.38 -11.74
N HIS A 373 -39.19 3.17 -11.57
CA HIS A 373 -40.45 2.93 -10.90
C HIS A 373 -40.22 2.12 -9.63
N GLU A 374 -41.07 2.34 -8.64
CA GLU A 374 -41.04 1.62 -7.38
C GLU A 374 -41.44 0.15 -7.63
N HIS A 375 -40.54 -0.78 -7.30
CA HIS A 375 -40.77 -2.21 -7.53
C HIS A 375 -41.85 -2.75 -6.58
N VAL A 376 -43.08 -2.86 -7.08
CA VAL A 376 -44.17 -3.53 -6.36
C VAL A 376 -44.12 -5.03 -6.67
N PHE A 377 -43.89 -5.83 -5.63
CA PHE A 377 -43.90 -7.29 -5.70
C PHE A 377 -45.27 -7.79 -5.24
N ILE A 378 -46.08 -8.27 -6.18
CA ILE A 378 -47.36 -8.93 -5.85
C ILE A 378 -47.02 -10.31 -5.28
N ALA A 379 -47.58 -10.62 -4.11
CA ALA A 379 -47.32 -11.88 -3.44
C ALA A 379 -47.99 -13.01 -4.22
N GLU A 380 -47.21 -13.73 -5.02
CA GLU A 380 -47.27 -15.18 -5.22
C GLU A 380 -46.12 -15.66 -6.12
N GLU A 381 -45.69 -16.90 -5.85
CA GLU A 381 -44.84 -17.80 -6.66
C GLU A 381 -43.32 -17.84 -6.43
N GLY A 382 -42.90 -18.97 -5.84
CA GLY A 382 -41.52 -19.48 -5.84
C GLY A 382 -40.93 -19.63 -4.44
N PHE A 383 -41.37 -20.65 -3.69
CA PHE A 383 -40.73 -21.08 -2.45
C PHE A 383 -39.96 -22.37 -2.70
N ASP A 384 -38.65 -22.33 -2.49
CA ASP A 384 -37.79 -23.50 -2.54
C ASP A 384 -37.59 -24.05 -1.11
N GLU A 385 -38.28 -25.14 -0.79
CA GLU A 385 -38.31 -25.74 0.55
C GLU A 385 -36.93 -26.26 1.00
N GLU A 386 -36.03 -26.61 0.08
CA GLU A 386 -34.68 -27.10 0.42
C GLU A 386 -33.74 -26.00 0.92
N ASN A 387 -33.92 -24.76 0.44
CA ASN A 387 -33.01 -23.65 0.73
C ASN A 387 -33.66 -22.51 1.53
N LEU A 388 -34.96 -22.61 1.89
CA LEU A 388 -35.74 -21.57 2.56
C LEU A 388 -35.71 -20.22 1.82
N VAL A 389 -35.52 -20.23 0.49
CA VAL A 389 -35.40 -19.01 -0.33
C VAL A 389 -36.72 -18.74 -1.06
N ARG A 390 -37.23 -17.52 -0.91
CA ARG A 390 -38.36 -16.99 -1.69
C ARG A 390 -37.87 -16.06 -2.78
N THR A 391 -38.26 -16.34 -4.02
CA THR A 391 -38.00 -15.44 -5.16
C THR A 391 -39.22 -14.54 -5.39
N LYS A 392 -39.04 -13.21 -5.39
CA LYS A 392 -40.08 -12.24 -5.73
C LYS A 392 -39.76 -11.57 -7.05
N ARG A 393 -40.76 -11.45 -7.94
CA ARG A 393 -40.62 -10.84 -9.28
C ARG A 393 -41.52 -9.61 -9.41
N CYS A 394 -40.97 -8.53 -9.96
CA CYS A 394 -41.71 -7.34 -10.33
C CYS A 394 -42.15 -7.44 -11.80
N GLY A 395 -43.29 -6.84 -12.16
CA GLY A 395 -43.83 -6.85 -13.53
C GLY A 395 -42.90 -6.25 -14.60
N CYS A 396 -41.86 -5.52 -14.19
CA CYS A 396 -40.80 -5.02 -15.08
C CYS A 396 -39.69 -6.05 -15.39
N GLY A 397 -39.79 -7.27 -14.86
CA GLY A 397 -38.80 -8.34 -15.05
C GLY A 397 -37.65 -8.35 -14.04
N PHE A 398 -37.67 -7.45 -13.04
CA PHE A 398 -36.70 -7.46 -11.93
C PHE A 398 -37.07 -8.53 -10.89
N SER A 399 -36.12 -9.37 -10.47
CA SER A 399 -36.34 -10.42 -9.47
C SER A 399 -35.34 -10.36 -8.33
N ILE A 400 -35.81 -10.58 -7.10
CA ILE A 400 -35.01 -10.62 -5.87
C ILE A 400 -35.24 -11.93 -5.12
N GLN A 401 -34.19 -12.50 -4.53
CA GLN A 401 -34.25 -13.70 -3.69
C GLN A 401 -34.07 -13.30 -2.23
N VAL A 402 -34.91 -13.82 -1.35
CA VAL A 402 -34.90 -13.54 0.09
C VAL A 402 -34.89 -14.86 0.84
N GLU A 403 -33.88 -15.08 1.67
CA GLU A 403 -33.81 -16.21 2.61
C GLU A 403 -34.73 -15.93 3.81
N GLU A 404 -35.58 -16.90 4.16
CA GLU A 404 -36.48 -16.83 5.31
C GLU A 404 -35.83 -17.59 6.48
N LEU A 405 -35.44 -16.86 7.53
CA LEU A 405 -34.77 -17.39 8.74
C LEU A 405 -35.75 -18.11 9.68
#